data_AF-A0A085N5S2-F1
#
_entry.id   AF-A0A085N5S2-F1
#
_cell.length_a   1.000
_cell.length_b   1.000
_cell.length_c   1.000
_cell.angle_alpha   90.00
_cell.angle_beta   90.00
_cell.angle_gamma   90.00
#
_symmetry.space_group_name_H-M   'P 1'
#
loop_
_entity.id
_entity.type
_entity.pdbx_description
1 polymer ?
#
loop_
_entity_poly.entity_id
_entity_poly.type
_entity_poly.pdbx_seq_one_letter_code
_entity_poly.pdbx_strand_id
1 'polypeptide(L)'
;MRSFKYEVVASVTNIHEKSDEEEKFYEDEILEALCPSREIAFQCLEVTLRWLKRQEDCDSNRMSCLKSVYDLAANKRGTVLKQTSITDFFKDM
;
A
#
# COMPACT_ATOMS: atom_id res chain seq x y z
N MET A 1 26.89 12.95 20.09
CA MET A 1 25.81 13.73 19.42
C MET A 1 26.21 13.92 17.96
N ARG A 2 25.28 13.63 17.02
CA ARG A 2 25.29 13.97 15.56
C ARG A 2 26.33 13.19 14.72
N SER A 3 26.01 12.51 13.62
CA SER A 3 24.82 12.44 12.75
C SER A 3 24.88 11.17 11.90
N PHE A 4 23.91 10.24 12.05
CA PHE A 4 23.66 9.16 11.08
C PHE A 4 22.41 9.50 10.26
N LYS A 5 22.47 10.55 9.43
CA LYS A 5 21.32 10.99 8.62
C LYS A 5 21.71 11.50 7.24
N TYR A 6 22.64 10.87 6.51
CA TYR A 6 22.89 11.22 5.10
C TYR A 6 23.35 10.04 4.23
N GLU A 7 22.79 8.84 4.40
CA GLU A 7 23.17 7.66 3.59
C GLU A 7 21.96 7.02 2.86
N VAL A 8 21.04 7.82 2.33
CA VAL A 8 19.95 7.29 1.47
C VAL A 8 19.68 8.14 0.22
N VAL A 9 20.37 9.27 0.01
CA VAL A 9 20.03 10.21 -1.10
C VAL A 9 21.01 10.13 -2.29
N ALA A 10 22.12 9.41 -2.18
CA ALA A 10 23.13 9.36 -3.24
C ALA A 10 22.85 8.33 -4.36
N SER A 11 21.86 7.44 -4.20
CA SER A 11 21.64 6.34 -5.15
C SER A 11 20.61 6.63 -6.25
N VAL A 12 20.02 7.83 -6.29
CA VAL A 12 18.90 8.12 -7.21
C VAL A 12 19.31 8.95 -8.44
N THR A 13 20.48 9.59 -8.47
CA THR A 13 20.86 10.51 -9.55
C THR A 13 21.87 9.96 -10.56
N ASN A 14 21.89 8.65 -10.80
CA ASN A 14 22.69 8.09 -11.89
C ASN A 14 21.87 7.15 -12.78
N ILE A 15 20.85 7.69 -13.43
CA ILE A 15 20.32 7.09 -14.65
C ILE A 15 19.93 8.19 -15.63
N HIS A 16 20.75 8.25 -16.68
CA HIS A 16 20.38 8.59 -18.05
C HIS A 16 20.16 10.07 -18.42
N GLU A 17 21.28 10.72 -18.74
CA GLU A 17 21.30 11.82 -19.70
C GLU A 17 21.12 11.22 -21.12
N LYS A 18 20.06 11.69 -21.81
CA LYS A 18 19.89 11.79 -23.28
C LYS A 18 19.14 10.68 -24.03
N SER A 19 17.84 10.89 -24.26
CA SER A 19 17.27 10.89 -25.63
C SER A 19 15.94 11.64 -25.65
N ASP A 20 15.82 12.56 -26.60
CA ASP A 20 14.64 13.35 -26.93
C ASP A 20 13.51 12.47 -27.51
N GLU A 21 12.28 12.91 -27.21
CA GLU A 21 11.03 12.68 -27.94
C GLU A 21 10.39 11.28 -27.88
N GLU A 22 9.17 11.23 -27.29
CA GLU A 22 8.17 10.12 -27.28
C GLU A 22 8.05 9.19 -26.05
N GLU A 23 8.14 9.69 -24.81
CA GLU A 23 7.76 8.88 -23.64
C GLU A 23 6.80 9.63 -22.70
N LYS A 24 5.61 9.98 -23.22
CA LYS A 24 4.52 10.62 -22.44
C LYS A 24 3.29 9.73 -22.28
N PHE A 25 3.46 8.41 -22.26
CA PHE A 25 2.31 7.49 -22.12
C PHE A 25 2.49 6.33 -21.13
N TYR A 26 3.58 6.27 -20.39
CA TYR A 26 3.85 5.12 -19.52
C TYR A 26 3.84 5.42 -18.03
N GLU A 27 3.64 6.65 -17.57
CA GLU A 27 3.62 6.89 -16.12
C GLU A 27 2.41 6.21 -15.46
N ASP A 28 1.21 6.35 -16.02
CA ASP A 28 0.01 5.68 -15.49
C ASP A 28 0.03 4.15 -15.66
N GLU A 29 0.53 3.63 -16.80
CA GLU A 29 0.67 2.18 -17.01
C GLU A 29 1.74 1.55 -16.10
N ILE A 30 2.87 2.25 -15.88
CA ILE A 30 3.90 1.83 -14.92
C ILE A 30 3.36 1.92 -13.49
N LEU A 31 2.58 2.95 -13.15
CA LEU A 31 1.94 3.09 -11.84
C LEU A 31 0.94 1.95 -11.56
N GLU A 32 0.20 1.51 -12.58
CA GLU A 32 -0.69 0.35 -12.45
C GLU A 32 0.10 -0.96 -12.27
N ALA A 33 1.22 -1.13 -12.99
CA ALA A 33 2.14 -2.26 -12.81
C ALA A 33 2.86 -2.27 -11.44
N LEU A 34 3.05 -1.10 -10.82
CA LEU A 34 3.61 -0.93 -9.48
C LEU A 34 2.55 -1.07 -8.36
N CYS A 35 1.27 -1.21 -8.71
CA CYS A 35 0.22 -1.30 -7.73
C CYS A 35 0.36 -2.61 -6.92
N PRO A 36 0.50 -2.55 -5.58
CA PRO A 36 0.63 -3.76 -4.78
C PRO A 36 -0.64 -4.60 -4.87
N SER A 37 -0.48 -5.93 -4.82
CA SER A 37 -1.64 -6.82 -4.75
C SER A 37 -2.52 -6.48 -3.54
N ARG A 38 -3.81 -6.81 -3.60
CA ARG A 38 -4.76 -6.54 -2.51
C ARG A 38 -4.26 -7.06 -1.14
N GLU A 39 -3.57 -8.20 -1.14
CA GLU A 39 -2.99 -8.77 0.08
C GLU A 39 -1.84 -7.91 0.61
N ILE A 40 -0.90 -7.53 -0.26
CA ILE A 40 0.24 -6.69 0.12
C ILE A 40 -0.23 -5.31 0.59
N ALA A 41 -1.18 -4.68 -0.12
CA ALA A 41 -1.77 -3.42 0.29
C ALA A 41 -2.41 -3.49 1.67
N PHE A 42 -3.12 -4.59 1.97
CA PHE A 42 -3.72 -4.82 3.28
C PHE A 42 -2.67 -4.99 4.38
N GLN A 43 -1.61 -5.76 4.12
CA GLN A 43 -0.51 -5.95 5.07
C GLN A 43 0.22 -4.63 5.35
N CYS A 44 0.46 -3.81 4.32
CA CYS A 44 1.01 -2.47 4.50
C CYS A 44 0.12 -1.62 5.41
N LEU A 45 -1.20 -1.59 5.19
CA LEU A 45 -2.15 -0.88 6.06
C LEU A 45 -2.06 -1.36 7.52
N GLU A 46 -1.97 -2.67 7.73
CA GLU A 46 -1.84 -3.25 9.07
C GLU A 46 -0.56 -2.80 9.77
N VAL A 47 0.57 -2.86 9.07
CA VAL A 47 1.89 -2.45 9.59
C VAL A 47 1.89 -0.95 9.90
N THR A 48 1.39 -0.11 9.00
CA THR A 48 1.28 1.34 9.23
C THR A 48 0.43 1.64 10.47
N LEU A 49 -0.71 0.96 10.62
CA LEU A 49 -1.60 1.17 11.75
C LEU A 49 -0.96 0.74 13.09
N ARG A 50 -0.20 -0.36 13.10
CA ARG A 50 0.58 -0.78 14.28
C ARG A 50 1.69 0.21 14.61
N TRP A 51 2.40 0.71 13.61
CA TRP A 51 3.46 1.70 13.79
C TRP A 51 2.92 3.02 14.34
N LEU A 52 1.80 3.47 13.78
CA LEU A 52 1.17 4.73 14.14
C LEU A 52 0.65 4.72 15.59
N LYS A 53 0.11 3.58 16.04
CA LYS A 53 -0.35 3.39 17.43
C LYS A 53 0.76 3.54 18.48
N ARG A 54 2.02 3.40 18.08
CA ARG A 54 3.20 3.53 18.96
C ARG A 54 3.79 4.94 18.97
N GLN A 55 3.27 5.85 18.14
CA GLN A 55 3.72 7.24 18.13
C GLN A 55 3.01 8.01 19.25
N GLU A 56 3.77 8.72 20.08
CA GLU A 56 3.23 9.48 21.23
C GLU A 56 2.32 10.64 20.81
N ASP A 57 2.65 11.32 19.70
CA ASP A 57 1.93 12.49 19.19
C ASP A 57 1.12 12.20 17.90
N CYS A 58 0.58 10.99 17.77
CA CYS A 58 -0.25 10.71 16.60
C CYS A 58 -1.53 11.56 16.61
N ASP A 59 -1.73 12.35 15.54
CA ASP A 59 -2.99 13.04 15.26
C ASP A 59 -4.17 12.03 15.28
N SER A 60 -5.12 12.25 16.19
CA SER A 60 -6.26 11.36 16.42
C SER A 60 -7.20 11.27 15.22
N ASN A 61 -7.30 12.33 14.41
CA ASN A 61 -8.14 12.35 13.22
C ASN A 61 -7.50 11.50 12.12
N ARG A 62 -6.18 11.62 11.92
CA ARG A 62 -5.44 10.79 10.96
C ARG A 62 -5.48 9.31 11.34
N MET A 63 -5.32 9.00 12.63
CA MET A 63 -5.46 7.65 13.17
C MET A 63 -6.86 7.08 12.90
N SER A 64 -7.91 7.87 13.19
CA SER A 64 -9.29 7.43 13.01
C SER A 64 -9.61 7.17 11.55
N CYS A 65 -9.18 8.05 10.64
CA CYS A 65 -9.33 7.87 9.19
C CYS A 65 -8.66 6.58 8.70
N LEU A 66 -7.38 6.37 9.06
CA LEU A 66 -6.64 5.17 8.66
C LEU A 66 -7.29 3.89 9.20
N LYS A 67 -7.82 3.93 10.43
CA LYS A 67 -8.55 2.81 11.02
C LYS A 67 -9.83 2.50 10.25
N SER A 68 -10.61 3.51 9.85
CA SER A 68 -11.80 3.28 9.03
C SER A 68 -11.48 2.63 7.68
N VAL A 69 -10.38 3.03 7.04
CA VAL A 69 -9.89 2.39 5.80
C VAL A 69 -9.51 0.94 6.04
N TYR A 70 -8.79 0.66 7.12
CA TYR A 70 -8.42 -0.71 7.51
C TYR A 70 -9.66 -1.58 7.78
N ASP A 71 -10.61 -1.09 8.56
CA ASP A 71 -11.84 -1.81 8.91
C ASP A 71 -12.68 -2.11 7.65
N LEU A 72 -12.76 -1.15 6.72
CA LEU A 72 -13.40 -1.37 5.43
C LEU A 72 -12.72 -2.48 4.63
N ALA A 73 -11.38 -2.48 4.56
CA ALA A 73 -10.62 -3.49 3.85
C ALA A 73 -10.77 -4.88 4.50
N ALA A 74 -10.75 -4.96 5.83
CA ALA A 74 -10.95 -6.20 6.58
C ALA A 74 -12.36 -6.77 6.38
N ASN A 75 -13.38 -5.91 6.40
CA ASN A 75 -14.76 -6.31 6.12
C ASN A 75 -14.91 -6.86 4.70
N LYS A 76 -14.33 -6.20 3.70
CA LYS A 76 -14.34 -6.68 2.30
C LYS A 76 -13.68 -8.06 2.17
N ARG A 77 -12.56 -8.29 2.85
CA ARG A 77 -11.92 -9.62 2.89
C ARG A 77 -12.86 -10.66 3.51
N GLY A 78 -13.47 -10.35 4.64
CA GLY A 78 -14.43 -11.23 5.31
C GLY A 78 -15.66 -11.57 4.46
N THR A 79 -16.22 -10.59 3.74
CA THR A 79 -17.37 -10.82 2.85
C THR A 79 -17.00 -11.63 1.61
N VAL A 80 -15.85 -11.37 0.99
CA VAL A 80 -15.36 -12.14 -0.15
C VAL A 80 -15.17 -13.60 0.23
N LEU A 81 -14.55 -13.87 1.39
CA LEU A 81 -14.37 -15.24 1.91
C LEU A 81 -15.70 -15.97 2.16
N LYS A 82 -16.71 -15.27 2.67
CA LYS A 82 -18.06 -15.84 2.84
C LYS A 82 -18.73 -16.16 1.51
N GLN A 83 -18.61 -15.27 0.53
CA GLN A 83 -19.18 -15.47 -0.80
C GLN A 83 -18.53 -16.63 -1.54
N THR A 84 -17.19 -16.76 -1.48
CA THR A 84 -16.49 -17.91 -2.08
C THR A 84 -16.94 -19.22 -1.42
N SER A 85 -17.03 -19.26 -0.09
CA SER A 85 -17.49 -20.45 0.64
C SER A 85 -18.92 -20.87 0.27
N ILE A 86 -19.85 -19.92 0.11
CA ILE A 86 -21.22 -20.23 -0.32
C ILE A 86 -21.22 -20.74 -1.76
N THR A 87 -20.47 -20.09 -2.66
CA THR A 87 -20.42 -20.46 -4.07
C THR A 87 -19.82 -21.86 -4.25
N ASP A 88 -18.80 -22.20 -3.47
CA ASP A 88 -18.16 -23.51 -3.53
C ASP A 88 -19.09 -24.60 -2.98
N PHE A 89 -19.85 -24.33 -1.92
CA PHE A 89 -20.88 -25.25 -1.41
C PHE A 89 -21.93 -25.63 -2.48
N PHE A 90 -22.32 -24.70 -3.36
CA PHE A 90 -23.26 -24.98 -4.44
C PHE A 90 -22.65 -25.69 -5.65
N LYS A 91 -21.32 -25.71 -5.81
CA LYS A 91 -20.64 -26.45 -6.88
C LYS A 91 -20.47 -27.94 -6.57
N ASP A 92 -20.50 -28.30 -5.30
CA ASP A 92 -20.34 -29.68 -4.83
C ASP A 92 -21.68 -30.47 -4.79
N MET A 93 -22.78 -29.88 -5.28
CA MET A 93 -24.07 -30.54 -5.59
C MET A 93 -24.16 -30.93 -7.06
#